data_AF-A0A7V4E531-F1
#
_entry.id   AF-A0A7V4E531-F1
#
_cell.length_a   1.000
_cell.length_b   1.000
_cell.length_c   1.000
_cell.angle_alpha   90.00
_cell.angle_beta   90.00
_cell.angle_gamma   90.00
#
_symmetry.space_group_name_H-M   'P 1'
#
loop_
_entity.id
_entity.type
_entity.pdbx_description
1 polymer ?
#
loop_
_entity_poly.entity_id
_entity_poly.type
_entity_poly.pdbx_seq_one_letter_code
_entity_poly.pdbx_strand_id
1 'polypeptide(L)' 'MKDYYAILGVPRNATQEEIKRAYKRLARQYHPDVNKSPEAEERFK' A
#
# COMPACT_ATOMS: atom_id res chain seq x y z
N MET A 1 -2.33 16.01 8.50
CA MET A 1 -1.21 15.11 8.83
C MET A 1 -1.53 13.75 8.21
N LYS A 2 -0.73 13.28 7.23
CA LYS A 2 -1.01 11.99 6.56
C LYS A 2 -0.57 10.86 7.49
N ASP A 3 -1.50 9.96 7.85
CA ASP A 3 -1.18 8.81 8.71
C ASP A 3 -0.71 7.62 7.85
N TYR A 4 0.59 7.56 7.60
CA TYR A 4 1.20 6.53 6.75
C TYR A 4 0.98 5.11 7.27
N TYR A 5 0.86 4.96 8.59
CA TYR A 5 0.59 3.66 9.22
C TYR A 5 -0.83 3.20 8.93
N ALA A 6 -1.80 4.12 8.99
CA ALA A 6 -3.18 3.84 8.59
C ALA A 6 -3.30 3.53 7.08
N ILE A 7 -2.55 4.25 6.23
CA ILE A 7 -2.53 4.01 4.77
C ILE A 7 -1.97 2.62 4.46
N LEU A 8 -0.88 2.21 5.14
CA LEU A 8 -0.29 0.89 4.98
C LEU A 8 -1.09 -0.22 5.69
N GLY A 9 -2.06 0.15 6.54
CA GLY A 9 -2.84 -0.78 7.35
C GLY A 9 -1.98 -1.52 8.38
N VAL A 10 -0.97 -0.85 8.94
CA VAL A 10 -0.04 -1.39 9.94
C VAL A 10 -0.12 -0.56 11.23
N PRO A 11 0.13 -1.16 12.40
CA PRO A 11 0.13 -0.40 13.64
C PRO A 11 1.35 0.55 13.70
N ARG A 12 1.30 1.60 14.54
CA ARG A 12 2.39 2.58 14.66
C ARG A 12 3.70 2.00 15.21
N ASN A 13 3.61 0.89 15.92
CA ASN A 13 4.77 0.12 16.40
C ASN A 13 5.22 -0.97 15.40
N ALA A 14 4.69 -0.98 14.18
CA ALA A 14 5.06 -1.96 13.18
C ALA A 14 6.56 -1.92 12.90
N THR A 15 7.14 -3.11 12.83
CA THR A 15 8.54 -3.29 12.45
C THR A 15 8.75 -2.95 10.98
N GLN A 16 10.00 -2.64 10.61
CA GLN A 16 10.34 -2.39 9.20
C GLN A 16 9.96 -3.55 8.28
N GLU A 17 9.99 -4.79 8.81
CA GLU A 17 9.61 -5.99 8.07
C GLU A 17 8.10 -6.04 7.78
N GLU A 18 7.27 -5.68 8.76
CA GLU A 18 5.81 -5.56 8.60
C GLU A 18 5.43 -4.46 7.62
N ILE A 19 6.08 -3.29 7.71
CA ILE A 19 5.91 -2.18 6.76
C ILE A 19 6.23 -2.64 5.34
N LYS A 20 7.36 -3.35 5.16
CA LYS A 20 7.80 -3.86 3.85
C LYS A 20 6.85 -4.92 3.29
N ARG A 21 6.31 -5.80 4.14
CA ARG A 21 5.27 -6.77 3.75
C ARG A 21 3.96 -6.09 3.35
N ALA A 22 3.50 -5.13 4.15
CA ALA A 22 2.28 -4.38 3.88
C ALA A 22 2.38 -3.60 2.57
N TYR A 23 3.50 -2.91 2.35
CA TYR A 23 3.78 -2.22 1.10
C TYR A 23 3.75 -3.17 -0.10
N LYS A 24 4.44 -4.32 -0.04
CA LYS A 24 4.43 -5.31 -1.13
C LYS A 24 3.03 -5.85 -1.43
N ARG A 25 2.20 -6.05 -0.40
CA ARG A 25 0.82 -6.51 -0.54
C ARG A 25 -0.05 -5.46 -1.23
N LEU A 26 0.01 -4.21 -0.78
CA LEU A 26 -0.72 -3.09 -1.40
C LEU A 26 -0.23 -2.83 -2.82
N ALA A 27 1.09 -2.83 -3.04
CA ALA A 27 1.68 -2.66 -4.35
C ALA A 27 1.17 -3.72 -5.34
N ARG A 28 1.09 -5.00 -4.94
CA ARG A 28 0.49 -6.06 -5.77
C ARG A 28 -1.01 -5.91 -5.97
N GLN A 29 -1.74 -5.42 -4.98
CA GLN A 29 -3.20 -5.25 -5.05
C GLN A 29 -3.61 -4.12 -6.01
N TYR A 30 -2.80 -3.06 -6.06
CA TYR A 30 -3.04 -1.91 -6.93
C TYR A 30 -2.08 -1.85 -8.13
N HIS A 31 -1.26 -2.89 -8.35
CA HIS A 31 -0.30 -2.88 -9.45
C HIS A 31 -1.05 -2.84 -10.79
N PRO A 32 -0.68 -1.96 -11.73
CA PRO A 32 -1.36 -1.83 -13.02
C PRO A 32 -1.31 -3.11 -13.87
N ASP A 33 -0.25 -3.92 -13.73
CA ASP A 33 -0.18 -5.24 -14.40
C ASP A 33 -1.24 -6.25 -13.95
N VAL A 34 -1.70 -6.20 -12.69
CA VAL A 34 -2.72 -7.14 -12.17
C VAL A 34 -4.11 -6.50 -12.08
N ASN A 35 -4.20 -5.17 -12.00
CA ASN A 35 -5.47 -4.45 -11.98
C ASN A 35 -5.48 -3.37 -13.08
N LYS A 36 -6.04 -3.73 -14.24
CA LYS A 36 -6.19 -2.84 -15.42
C LYS A 36 -7.33 -1.83 -15.30
N SER A 37 -7.80 -1.54 -14.08
CA SER A 37 -8.86 -0.55 -13.88
C SER A 37 -8.25 0.86 -13.87
N PRO A 38 -8.83 1.84 -14.58
CA PRO A 38 -8.32 3.22 -14.63
C PRO A 38 -8.26 3.90 -13.25
N GLU A 39 -9.03 3.42 -12.27
CA GLU A 39 -9.01 3.92 -10.88
C GLU A 39 -7.78 3.46 -10.07
N ALA A 40 -7.05 2.44 -10.52
CA ALA A 40 -5.85 1.95 -9.84
C ALA A 40 -4.67 2.93 -9.97
N GLU A 41 -4.62 3.68 -11.07
CA GLU A 41 -3.57 4.66 -11.37
C GLU A 41 -3.63 5.88 -10.43
N GLU A 42 -4.85 6.29 -10.03
CA GLU A 42 -5.07 7.41 -9.11
C GLU A 42 -4.68 7.08 -7.66
N ARG A 43 -4.79 5.82 -7.24
CA ARG A 43 -4.39 5.36 -5.89
C ARG A 43 -2.90 5.05 -5.76
N PHE A 44 -2.18 4.89 -6.87
CA PHE A 44 -0.76 4.55 -6.87
C PHE A 44 0.18 5.79 -6.89
N LYS A 45 -0.36 7.00 -7.14
CA LYS A 45 0.38 8.27 -7.17
C LYS A 45 0.52 8.90 -5.78
#